data_AF-A0A9J7JXN4-F1
#
_entry.id   AF-A0A9J7JXN4-F1
#
_cell.length_a   1.000
_cell.length_b   1.000
_cell.length_c   1.000
_cell.angle_alpha   90.00
_cell.angle_beta   90.00
_cell.angle_gamma   90.00
#
_symmetry.space_group_name_H-M   'P 1'
#
loop_
_entity.id
_entity.type
_entity.pdbx_description
1 polymer ?
#
loop_
_entity_poly.entity_id
_entity_poly.type
_entity_poly.pdbx_seq_one_letter_code
_entity_poly.pdbx_strand_id
1 'polypeptide(L)'
;MATIRKKLVIVGDGACGKTCLLIVFSKDQFPEVYVPTVFENYVADIEVDGRQEPVRFEQGRDLANIIDAYGYVECSAKTKDGVRMVFEMATRAALQTNRGKRKTGCFVL
;
A
#
# COMPACT_ATOMS: atom_id res chain seq x y z
N MET A 1 5.92 22.85 19.77
CA MET A 1 6.29 22.11 18.55
C MET A 1 5.11 22.14 17.58
N ALA A 2 5.33 22.48 16.31
CA ALA A 2 4.25 22.44 15.32
C ALA A 2 3.86 20.99 14.99
N THR A 3 2.58 20.68 15.02
CA THR A 3 2.05 19.36 14.66
C THR A 3 2.15 19.15 13.14
N ILE A 4 2.90 18.13 12.71
CA ILE A 4 3.00 17.74 11.30
C ILE A 4 1.83 16.81 10.97
N ARG A 5 0.99 17.21 10.01
CA ARG A 5 -0.09 16.37 9.46
C ARG A 5 0.19 16.05 8.01
N LYS A 6 0.18 14.76 7.66
CA LYS A 6 0.32 14.26 6.28
C LYS A 6 -0.90 13.41 5.95
N LYS A 7 -1.40 13.54 4.72
CA LYS A 7 -2.47 12.67 4.19
C LYS A 7 -1.80 11.49 3.51
N LEU A 8 -2.27 10.28 3.79
CA LEU A 8 -1.83 9.04 3.14
C LEU A 8 -2.95 8.53 2.24
N VAL A 9 -2.60 8.15 1.02
CA VAL A 9 -3.51 7.52 0.04
C VAL A 9 -2.91 6.18 -0.33
N ILE A 10 -3.70 5.11 -0.32
CA ILE A 10 -3.28 3.76 -0.73
C ILE A 10 -4.00 3.43 -2.03
N VAL A 11 -3.23 3.03 -3.05
CA VAL A 11 -3.71 2.70 -4.40
C VAL A 11 -3.40 1.24 -4.73
N GLY A 12 -4.15 0.67 -5.67
CA GLY A 12 -4.03 -0.74 -6.09
C GLY A 12 -5.37 -1.31 -6.51
N ASP A 13 -5.34 -2.49 -7.15
CA ASP A 13 -6.51 -3.11 -7.78
C ASP A 13 -7.63 -3.53 -6.82
N GLY A 14 -8.78 -3.93 -7.37
CA GLY A 14 -9.84 -4.56 -6.59
C GLY A 14 -9.32 -5.76 -5.78
N ALA A 15 -9.88 -6.00 -4.60
CA ALA A 15 -9.56 -7.13 -3.73
C ALA A 15 -8.09 -7.29 -3.25
N CYS A 16 -7.15 -6.42 -3.60
CA CYS A 16 -5.74 -6.54 -3.19
C CYS A 16 -5.45 -6.25 -1.69
N GLY A 17 -6.49 -6.06 -0.87
CA GLY A 17 -6.35 -5.96 0.59
C GLY A 17 -6.10 -4.57 1.19
N LYS A 18 -6.19 -3.49 0.41
CA LYS A 18 -5.99 -2.09 0.90
C LYS A 18 -6.82 -1.74 2.13
N THR A 19 -8.11 -2.04 2.11
CA THR A 19 -9.04 -1.74 3.21
C THR A 19 -8.66 -2.54 4.46
N CYS A 20 -8.36 -3.83 4.31
CA CYS A 20 -7.90 -4.66 5.42
C CYS A 20 -6.57 -4.15 6.00
N LEU A 21 -5.65 -3.71 5.15
CA LEU A 21 -4.38 -3.13 5.57
C LEU A 21 -4.57 -1.86 6.44
N LEU A 22 -5.45 -0.94 6.03
CA LEU A 22 -5.79 0.26 6.81
C LEU A 22 -6.51 -0.07 8.12
N ILE A 23 -7.46 -1.01 8.08
CA ILE A 23 -8.20 -1.43 9.27
C ILE A 23 -7.25 -2.06 10.29
N VAL A 24 -6.39 -2.99 9.86
CA VAL A 24 -5.43 -3.65 10.75
C VAL A 24 -4.44 -2.64 11.32
N PHE A 25 -3.94 -1.70 10.51
CA PHE A 25 -3.04 -0.67 11.03
C PHE A 25 -3.73 0.27 12.05
N SER A 26 -4.99 0.64 11.82
CA SER A 26 -5.69 1.63 12.66
C SER A 26 -6.39 1.03 13.89
N LYS A 27 -6.85 -0.22 13.81
CA LYS A 27 -7.65 -0.89 14.84
C LYS A 27 -6.97 -2.11 15.44
N ASP A 28 -5.83 -2.52 14.90
CA ASP A 28 -5.08 -3.73 15.29
C ASP A 28 -5.93 -5.03 15.24
N GLN A 29 -6.98 -5.05 14.43
CA GLN A 29 -7.89 -6.19 14.26
C GLN A 29 -8.15 -6.44 12.78
N PHE A 30 -8.04 -7.69 12.35
CA PHE A 30 -8.43 -8.09 11.00
C PHE A 30 -9.95 -8.28 10.92
N PRO A 31 -10.65 -7.70 9.93
CA PRO A 31 -12.10 -7.85 9.82
C PRO A 31 -12.48 -9.28 9.38
N GLU A 32 -13.30 -9.96 10.17
CA GLU A 32 -13.87 -11.27 9.79
C GLU A 32 -15.02 -11.14 8.80
N VAL A 33 -15.80 -10.06 8.92
CA VAL A 33 -16.86 -9.71 7.98
C VAL A 33 -16.34 -8.62 7.05
N TYR A 34 -16.11 -8.98 5.79
CA TYR A 34 -15.76 -8.01 4.77
C TYR A 34 -17.01 -7.23 4.37
N VAL A 35 -17.13 -6.00 4.88
CA VAL A 35 -18.13 -5.04 4.37
C VAL A 35 -17.45 -4.22 3.26
N PRO A 36 -17.86 -4.38 1.99
CA PRO A 36 -17.30 -3.62 0.89
C PRO A 36 -17.44 -2.11 1.17
N THR A 37 -16.36 -1.35 0.96
CA THR A 37 -16.45 0.10 0.92
C THR A 37 -17.28 0.52 -0.31
N VAL A 38 -18.03 1.63 -0.22
CA VAL A 38 -19.01 2.22 -1.18
C VAL A 38 -18.68 2.15 -2.69
N PHE A 39 -17.46 1.79 -3.08
CA PHE A 39 -17.07 1.46 -4.44
C PHE A 39 -16.79 -0.04 -4.59
N GLU A 40 -17.78 -0.79 -5.03
CA GLU A 40 -17.57 -2.13 -5.58
C GLU A 40 -17.07 -2.01 -7.02
N ASN A 41 -15.83 -2.41 -7.28
CA ASN A 41 -15.38 -2.67 -8.64
C ASN A 41 -15.84 -4.08 -9.00
N TYR A 42 -16.84 -4.19 -9.88
CA TYR A 42 -17.18 -5.46 -10.50
C TYR A 42 -16.04 -5.82 -11.46
N VAL A 43 -15.13 -6.68 -11.00
CA VAL A 43 -14.08 -7.27 -11.83
C VAL A 43 -14.66 -8.57 -12.38
N ALA A 44 -14.82 -8.65 -13.70
CA ALA A 44 -15.07 -9.90 -14.37
C ALA A 44 -13.70 -10.50 -14.71
N ASP A 45 -13.35 -11.60 -14.05
CA ASP A 45 -12.13 -12.34 -14.36
C ASP A 45 -12.32 -13.05 -15.71
N ILE A 46 -11.65 -12.54 -16.75
CA ILE A 46 -11.51 -13.27 -18.02
C ILE A 46 -10.21 -14.05 -17.92
N GLU A 47 -10.32 -15.34 -17.67
CA GLU A 47 -9.17 -16.25 -17.62
C GLU A 47 -8.69 -16.56 -19.03
N VAL A 48 -7.50 -16.10 -19.38
CA VAL A 48 -6.80 -16.44 -20.62
C VAL A 48 -5.61 -17.32 -20.24
N ASP A 49 -5.58 -18.55 -20.75
CA ASP A 49 -4.47 -19.52 -20.63
C ASP A 49 -4.11 -20.07 -19.23
N GLY A 50 -4.93 -19.83 -18.20
CA GLY A 50 -4.91 -20.59 -16.94
C GLY A 50 -3.61 -20.54 -16.12
N ARG A 51 -2.78 -19.51 -16.29
CA ARG A 51 -1.48 -19.37 -15.60
C ARG A 51 -1.42 -18.07 -14.82
N GLN A 52 -1.78 -18.11 -13.54
CA GLN A 52 -1.44 -17.07 -12.58
C GLN A 52 -0.46 -17.65 -11.55
N GLU A 53 0.82 -17.29 -11.67
CA GLU A 53 1.81 -17.57 -10.63
C GLU A 53 1.88 -16.40 -9.64
N PRO A 54 2.03 -16.66 -8.33
CA PRO A 54 2.27 -15.60 -7.36
C PRO A 54 3.54 -14.82 -7.71
N VAL A 55 3.49 -13.50 -7.51
CA VAL A 55 4.66 -12.63 -7.63
C VAL A 55 5.70 -13.06 -6.59
N ARG A 56 6.94 -13.28 -7.03
CA ARG A 56 8.06 -13.55 -6.14
C ARG A 56 8.61 -12.26 -5.54
N PHE A 57 9.22 -12.37 -4.36
CA PHE A 57 9.86 -11.23 -3.68
C PHE A 57 10.82 -10.45 -4.59
N GLU A 58 11.69 -11.15 -5.32
CA GLU A 58 12.66 -10.53 -6.23
C GLU A 58 11.98 -9.71 -7.32
N GLN A 59 10.89 -10.23 -7.91
CA GLN A 59 10.15 -9.52 -8.96
C GLN A 59 9.51 -8.24 -8.44
N GLY A 60 8.92 -8.28 -7.24
CA GLY A 60 8.34 -7.09 -6.60
C GLY A 60 9.42 -6.06 -6.23
N ARG A 61 10.56 -6.52 -5.75
CA ARG A 61 11.71 -5.66 -5.43
C ARG A 61 12.32 -5.01 -6.67
N ASP A 62 12.48 -5.77 -7.74
CA ASP A 62 13.01 -5.28 -9.02
C ASP A 62 12.09 -4.23 -9.63
N LEU A 63 10.77 -4.46 -9.60
CA LEU A 63 9.80 -3.48 -10.05
C LEU A 63 9.89 -2.18 -9.23
N ALA A 64 10.01 -2.27 -7.90
CA ALA A 64 10.17 -1.10 -7.05
C ALA A 64 11.43 -0.30 -7.40
N ASN A 65 12.54 -0.97 -7.74
CA ASN A 65 13.75 -0.30 -8.21
C ASN A 65 13.56 0.35 -9.58
N ILE A 66 12.85 -0.33 -10.51
CA ILE A 66 12.59 0.17 -11.87
C ILE A 66 11.78 1.48 -11.83
N ILE A 67 10.81 1.58 -10.91
CA ILE A 67 9.97 2.79 -10.76
C ILE A 67 10.58 3.83 -9.82
N ASP A 68 11.78 3.60 -9.28
CA ASP A 68 12.45 4.44 -8.28
C ASP A 68 11.57 4.70 -7.04
N ALA A 69 10.87 3.66 -6.57
CA ALA A 69 10.06 3.73 -5.36
C ALA A 69 10.96 3.89 -4.12
N TYR A 70 10.46 4.59 -3.10
CA TYR A 70 11.17 4.76 -1.83
C TYR A 70 11.55 3.43 -1.15
N GLY A 71 10.75 2.38 -1.35
CA GLY A 71 11.06 1.04 -0.90
C GLY A 71 9.96 0.03 -1.22
N TYR A 72 10.27 -1.24 -0.98
CA TYR A 72 9.38 -2.38 -1.17
C TYR A 72 9.25 -3.17 0.12
N VAL A 73 8.03 -3.56 0.48
CA VAL A 73 7.69 -4.36 1.67
C VAL A 73 6.57 -5.32 1.29
N GLU A 74 6.79 -6.61 1.47
CA GLU A 74 5.70 -7.58 1.51
C GLU A 74 5.00 -7.51 2.86
N CYS A 75 3.67 -7.58 2.85
CA CYS A 75 2.89 -7.52 4.06
C CYS A 75 1.63 -8.39 3.96
N SER A 76 1.13 -8.81 5.12
CA SER A 76 -0.11 -9.54 5.26
C SER A 76 -0.93 -8.91 6.37
N ALA A 77 -2.06 -8.30 6.00
CA ALA A 77 -3.00 -7.76 6.97
C ALA A 77 -3.51 -8.84 7.94
N LYS A 78 -3.70 -10.08 7.45
CA LYS A 78 -4.24 -11.18 8.24
C LYS A 78 -3.29 -11.65 9.33
N THR A 79 -2.00 -11.79 9.02
CA THR A 79 -0.97 -12.22 9.98
C THR A 79 -0.28 -11.04 10.67
N LYS A 80 -0.63 -9.81 10.27
CA LYS A 80 0.00 -8.54 10.67
C LYS A 80 1.47 -8.39 10.25
N ASP A 81 1.99 -9.33 9.47
CA ASP A 81 3.37 -9.30 9.01
C ASP A 81 3.60 -8.12 8.06
N GLY A 82 4.71 -7.41 8.23
CA GLY A 82 5.07 -6.23 7.42
C GLY A 82 4.16 -4.99 7.55
N VAL A 83 2.99 -5.09 8.19
CA VAL A 83 1.99 -4.00 8.23
C VAL A 83 2.56 -2.74 8.85
N ARG A 84 3.19 -2.83 10.03
CA ARG A 84 3.78 -1.64 10.65
C ARG A 84 4.92 -1.06 9.82
N MET A 85 5.71 -1.93 9.19
CA MET A 85 6.88 -1.53 8.40
C MET A 85 6.49 -0.73 7.16
N VAL A 86 5.41 -1.10 6.45
CA VAL A 86 4.96 -0.33 5.27
C VAL A 86 4.51 1.09 5.63
N PHE A 87 3.79 1.27 6.75
CA PHE A 87 3.37 2.61 7.21
C PHE A 87 4.55 3.44 7.76
N GLU A 88 5.50 2.83 8.46
CA GLU A 88 6.72 3.50 8.90
C GLU A 88 7.58 3.94 7.70
N MET A 89 7.71 3.09 6.69
CA MET A 89 8.41 3.40 5.45
C MET A 89 7.77 4.59 4.73
N ALA A 90 6.44 4.58 4.55
CA ALA A 90 5.70 5.68 3.97
C ALA A 90 5.84 6.98 4.78
N THR A 91 5.83 6.89 6.11
CA THR A 91 6.02 8.05 6.99
C THR A 91 7.41 8.65 6.85
N ARG A 92 8.45 7.81 6.82
CA ARG A 92 9.84 8.25 6.61
C ARG A 92 9.99 8.94 5.25
N ALA A 93 9.44 8.35 4.19
CA ALA A 93 9.41 8.95 2.86
C ALA A 93 8.76 10.35 2.87
N ALA A 94 7.60 10.47 3.52
CA ALA A 94 6.84 11.72 3.60
C ALA A 94 7.54 12.83 4.42
N LEU A 95 8.46 12.47 5.32
CA LEU A 95 9.22 13.41 6.16
C LEU A 95 10.55 13.83 5.52
N GLN A 96 11.20 12.96 4.74
CA GLN A 96 12.49 13.26 4.08
C GLN A 96 12.38 14.30 2.95
N THR A 97 11.19 14.53 2.40
CA THR A 97 10.94 15.50 1.31
C THR A 97 11.18 16.98 1.67
N ASN A 98 11.59 17.30 2.90
CA ASN A 98 11.75 18.67 3.40
C ASN A 98 13.16 19.29 3.24
N ARG A 99 14.05 18.77 2.37
CA ARG A 99 15.40 19.35 2.19
C ARG A 99 15.71 20.07 0.87
N GLY A 100 14.73 20.39 0.00
CA GLY A 100 15.11 21.21 -1.16
C GLY A 100 14.09 21.79 -2.12
N LYS A 101 12.83 21.34 -2.19
CA LYS A 101 11.88 21.92 -3.16
C LYS A 101 10.47 21.98 -2.57
N ARG A 102 10.04 23.15 -2.10
CA ARG A 102 8.60 23.47 -1.98
C ARG A 102 8.02 23.48 -3.39
N LYS A 103 7.54 22.33 -3.86
CA LYS A 103 6.53 22.30 -4.92
C LYS A 103 5.22 21.87 -4.28
N THR A 104 4.24 22.75 -4.34
CA THR A 104 2.84 22.48 -4.03
C THR A 104 2.32 21.46 -5.04
N GLY A 105 2.49 20.18 -4.75
CA GLY A 105 2.08 19.09 -5.63
C GLY A 105 1.96 17.79 -4.87
N CYS A 106 1.00 16.96 -5.28
CA CYS A 106 0.85 15.60 -4.80
C CYS A 106 2.09 14.79 -5.25
N PHE A 107 2.84 14.24 -4.29
CA PHE A 107 3.88 13.26 -4.59
C PHE A 107 3.20 11.90 -4.66
N VAL A 108 3.18 11.32 -5.85
CA VAL A 108 2.92 9.89 -6.01
C VAL A 108 4.27 9.21 -5.75
N LEU A 109 4.36 8.50 -4.62
CA LEU A 109 5.47 7.61 -4.29
C LEU A 109 5.22 6.23 -4.89
#